data_AF-B3SCM1-F1
#
_entry.id   AF-B3SCM1-F1
#
_cell.length_a   1.000
_cell.length_b   1.000
_cell.length_c   1.000
_cell.angle_alpha   90.00
_cell.angle_beta   90.00
_cell.angle_gamma   90.00
#
_symmetry.space_group_name_H-M   'P 1'
#
loop_
_entity.id
_entity.type
_entity.pdbx_description
1 polymer ?
#
loop_
_entity_poly.entity_id
_entity_poly.type
_entity_poly.pdbx_seq_one_letter_code
_entity_poly.pdbx_strand_id
1 'polypeptide(L)'
;NALLTIVYRDLDHNKISFIENEAFLGLLKLQILYLNQNQLTEVAPDSFNNLIHLHILKDSTRAYLCCIVPAKITTCSPSPDLDSASSCENILAHTTLQLAVWIMAIAAFIGNIMVIANNRSDKTRKTSKATELVFTNLALSDFLMSIYLIIIGIGDFVYRDRYAHNTEEWLRSPTCVIASFLICTSSLMSVLMMLFIGIDRYTITSDPFASSDTRYKRTKILLVLGWLLVGVFVGIPVFMSINQPGDRRLYQLSSICSPSNLSDRFYASWTISFVVIQLLCWILTLALYLKLVTIVSKTQRSVRSSAQSRSFAVAIRISLIIITDLLAWLPVYIISVMSIAQGTLNIFILQFAVILAIPLNSAINPYIYT
;
A
#
# COMPACT_ATOMS: atom_id res chain seq x y z
N ASN A 1 -37.01 37.72 -3.63
CA ASN A 1 -36.47 38.57 -2.54
C ASN A 1 -35.97 37.84 -1.29
N ALA A 2 -36.35 36.58 -0.99
CA ALA A 2 -35.89 35.89 0.23
C ALA A 2 -34.42 35.37 0.19
N LEU A 3 -33.83 35.16 -0.99
CA LEU A 3 -32.45 34.65 -1.13
C LEU A 3 -31.38 35.72 -0.81
N LEU A 4 -31.72 37.01 -0.90
CA LEU A 4 -30.80 38.15 -0.70
C LEU A 4 -30.47 38.45 0.77
N THR A 5 -31.05 37.72 1.72
CA THR A 5 -30.87 37.93 3.17
C THR A 5 -30.17 36.77 3.89
N ILE A 6 -29.82 35.71 3.18
CA ILE A 6 -29.23 34.50 3.79
C ILE A 6 -27.78 34.80 4.17
N VAL A 7 -27.50 34.79 5.48
CA VAL A 7 -26.15 34.98 6.06
C VAL A 7 -25.48 33.65 6.34
N TYR A 8 -26.24 32.62 6.70
CA TYR A 8 -25.73 31.26 6.89
C TYR A 8 -26.57 30.28 6.07
N ARG A 9 -25.93 29.26 5.50
CA ARG A 9 -26.60 28.18 4.79
C ARG A 9 -26.05 26.85 5.28
N ASP A 10 -26.95 26.06 5.83
CA ASP A 10 -26.68 24.68 6.20
C ASP A 10 -27.11 23.77 5.03
N LEU A 11 -26.15 23.06 4.45
CA LEU A 11 -26.39 22.01 3.45
C LEU A 11 -25.89 20.66 3.97
N ASP A 12 -25.77 20.49 5.28
CA ASP A 12 -25.33 19.25 5.87
C ASP A 12 -26.31 18.10 5.59
N HIS A 13 -25.79 16.88 5.58
CA HIS A 13 -26.55 15.63 5.43
C HIS A 13 -27.39 15.58 4.15
N ASN A 14 -26.96 16.29 3.11
CA ASN A 14 -27.53 16.17 1.78
C ASN A 14 -26.76 15.11 0.96
N LYS A 15 -27.31 14.75 -0.21
CA LYS A 15 -26.66 13.83 -1.15
C LYS A 15 -25.94 14.60 -2.27
N ILE A 16 -25.38 15.77 -1.96
CA ILE A 16 -24.74 16.62 -2.95
C ILE A 16 -23.42 15.96 -3.38
N SER A 17 -23.32 15.66 -4.68
CA SER A 17 -22.12 15.06 -5.27
C SER A 17 -21.32 16.00 -6.15
N PHE A 18 -21.96 17.07 -6.64
CA PHE A 18 -21.38 18.07 -7.53
C PHE A 18 -21.87 19.47 -7.13
N ILE A 19 -20.96 20.44 -7.13
CA ILE A 19 -21.30 21.87 -7.05
C ILE A 19 -20.96 22.49 -8.40
N GLU A 20 -21.99 22.92 -9.13
CA GLU A 20 -21.82 23.54 -10.44
C GLU A 20 -21.31 24.97 -10.32
N ASN A 21 -20.87 25.55 -11.44
CA ASN A 21 -20.71 26.99 -11.52
C ASN A 21 -22.07 27.65 -11.23
N GLU A 22 -22.06 28.79 -10.55
CA GLU A 22 -23.28 29.54 -10.23
C GLU A 22 -24.29 28.84 -9.29
N ALA A 23 -23.94 27.69 -8.68
CA ALA A 23 -24.81 27.00 -7.73
C ALA A 23 -25.31 27.88 -6.56
N PHE A 24 -24.58 28.95 -6.25
CA PHE A 24 -24.91 29.92 -5.20
C PHE A 24 -25.24 31.32 -5.72
N LEU A 25 -25.65 31.44 -6.99
CA LEU A 25 -26.01 32.72 -7.60
C LEU A 25 -27.08 33.45 -6.77
N GLY A 26 -26.86 34.75 -6.52
CA GLY A 26 -27.77 35.59 -5.76
C GLY A 26 -27.63 35.54 -4.23
N LEU A 27 -26.82 34.62 -3.68
CA LEU A 27 -26.53 34.53 -2.24
C LEU A 27 -25.41 35.48 -1.79
N LEU A 28 -25.50 36.76 -2.19
CA LEU A 28 -24.41 37.74 -2.01
C LEU A 28 -24.05 38.01 -0.53
N LYS A 29 -25.00 37.84 0.39
CA LYS A 29 -24.81 38.04 1.84
C LYS A 29 -24.34 36.80 2.60
N LEU A 30 -24.18 35.67 1.93
CA LEU A 30 -23.80 34.42 2.58
C LEU A 30 -22.39 34.53 3.15
N GLN A 31 -22.25 34.17 4.43
CA GLN A 31 -21.03 34.25 5.22
C GLN A 31 -20.51 32.87 5.65
N ILE A 32 -21.44 31.96 5.96
CA ILE A 32 -21.15 30.63 6.49
C ILE A 32 -21.85 29.56 5.65
N LEU A 33 -21.09 28.55 5.21
CA LEU A 33 -21.60 27.40 4.48
C LEU A 33 -21.16 26.09 5.16
N TYR A 34 -22.12 25.25 5.52
CA TYR A 34 -21.87 23.90 6.04
C TYR A 34 -22.15 22.85 4.94
N LEU A 35 -21.23 21.91 4.76
CA LEU A 35 -21.29 20.86 3.71
C LEU A 35 -21.08 19.44 4.28
N ASN A 36 -21.31 19.25 5.57
CA ASN A 36 -21.11 17.99 6.26
C ASN A 36 -21.93 16.84 5.69
N GLN A 37 -21.34 15.65 5.73
CA GLN A 37 -21.97 14.39 5.31
C GLN A 37 -22.60 14.43 3.90
N ASN A 38 -22.02 15.23 3.00
CA ASN A 38 -22.29 15.15 1.56
C ASN A 38 -21.33 14.15 0.88
N GLN A 39 -21.58 13.85 -0.39
CA GLN A 39 -20.74 12.95 -1.21
C GLN A 39 -20.00 13.75 -2.28
N LEU A 40 -19.44 14.89 -1.90
CA LEU A 40 -18.83 15.87 -2.79
C LEU A 40 -17.64 15.28 -3.57
N THR A 41 -17.88 14.92 -4.82
CA THR A 41 -16.87 14.38 -5.74
C THR A 41 -16.27 15.47 -6.61
N GLU A 42 -17.06 16.43 -7.07
CA GLU A 42 -16.58 17.46 -7.99
C GLU A 42 -17.12 18.85 -7.58
N VAL A 43 -16.29 19.87 -7.75
CA VAL A 43 -16.60 21.27 -7.44
C VAL A 43 -16.05 22.09 -8.58
N ALA A 44 -16.90 22.87 -9.25
CA ALA A 44 -16.45 23.68 -10.36
C ALA A 44 -15.57 24.86 -9.88
N PRO A 45 -14.59 25.31 -10.68
CA PRO A 45 -13.58 26.29 -10.24
C PRO A 45 -14.18 27.62 -9.76
N ASP A 46 -15.28 28.06 -10.37
CA ASP A 46 -15.90 29.35 -10.09
C ASP A 46 -17.14 29.26 -9.20
N SER A 47 -17.45 28.07 -8.67
CA SER A 47 -18.63 27.81 -7.84
C SER A 47 -18.76 28.76 -6.66
N PHE A 48 -17.65 29.22 -6.08
CA PHE A 48 -17.62 30.11 -4.92
C PHE A 48 -17.29 31.57 -5.25
N ASN A 49 -17.03 31.93 -6.52
CA ASN A 49 -16.55 33.27 -6.87
C ASN A 49 -17.56 34.37 -6.55
N ASN A 50 -18.84 34.13 -6.80
CA ASN A 50 -19.93 35.10 -6.59
C ASN A 50 -20.28 35.34 -5.10
N LEU A 51 -19.74 34.53 -4.19
CA LEU A 51 -20.00 34.65 -2.75
C LEU A 51 -19.01 35.62 -2.08
N ILE A 52 -19.26 36.92 -2.20
CA ILE A 52 -18.30 37.96 -1.81
C ILE A 52 -18.01 37.98 -0.30
N HIS A 53 -19.00 37.65 0.52
CA HIS A 53 -18.89 37.68 1.99
C HIS A 53 -18.64 36.32 2.65
N LEU A 54 -18.50 35.25 1.86
CA LEU A 54 -18.24 33.91 2.39
C LEU A 54 -16.82 33.83 2.94
N HIS A 55 -16.70 33.58 4.23
CA HIS A 55 -15.42 33.47 4.92
C HIS A 55 -15.28 32.17 5.73
N ILE A 56 -16.39 31.44 5.97
CA ILE A 56 -16.39 30.17 6.69
C ILE A 56 -17.00 29.07 5.81
N LEU A 57 -16.21 28.04 5.53
CA LEU A 57 -16.66 26.77 4.94
C LEU A 57 -16.27 25.64 5.90
N LYS A 58 -17.24 24.85 6.37
CA LYS A 58 -16.96 23.82 7.38
C LYS A 58 -17.43 22.43 6.98
N ASP A 59 -16.72 21.47 7.55
CA ASP A 59 -17.11 20.07 7.73
C ASP A 59 -17.34 19.27 6.45
N SER A 60 -16.68 19.62 5.35
CA SER A 60 -16.78 18.82 4.12
C SER A 60 -16.12 17.44 4.25
N THR A 61 -16.69 16.44 3.58
CA THR A 61 -16.11 15.08 3.47
C THR A 61 -15.00 14.99 2.41
N ARG A 62 -14.79 16.04 1.61
CA ARG A 62 -13.75 16.11 0.57
C ARG A 62 -12.43 16.66 1.13
N ALA A 63 -11.42 15.80 1.25
CA ALA A 63 -10.12 16.12 1.89
C ALA A 63 -9.37 17.34 1.30
N TYR A 64 -9.40 17.54 -0.02
CA TYR A 64 -8.70 18.65 -0.68
C TYR A 64 -9.62 19.83 -1.04
N LEU A 65 -10.82 19.92 -0.46
CA LEU A 65 -11.74 21.04 -0.74
C LEU A 65 -11.10 22.38 -0.38
N CYS A 66 -10.39 22.46 0.75
CA CYS A 66 -9.77 23.71 1.18
C CYS A 66 -8.59 24.16 0.32
N CYS A 67 -8.07 23.29 -0.56
CA CYS A 67 -7.06 23.68 -1.55
C CYS A 67 -7.65 24.41 -2.76
N ILE A 68 -8.91 24.13 -3.10
CA ILE A 68 -9.54 24.59 -4.34
C ILE A 68 -10.44 25.81 -4.14
N VAL A 69 -10.72 26.18 -2.89
CA VAL A 69 -11.58 27.32 -2.57
C VAL A 69 -10.81 28.65 -2.64
N PRO A 70 -11.47 29.77 -2.95
CA PRO A 70 -10.79 31.06 -3.06
C PRO A 70 -10.24 31.56 -1.72
N ALA A 71 -9.12 32.29 -1.76
CA ALA A 71 -8.40 32.79 -0.57
C ALA A 71 -9.21 33.69 0.38
N LYS A 72 -10.36 34.23 -0.07
CA LYS A 72 -11.30 34.97 0.78
C LYS A 72 -11.93 34.11 1.90
N ILE A 73 -11.94 32.79 1.72
CA ILE A 73 -12.41 31.85 2.74
C ILE A 73 -11.31 31.68 3.79
N THR A 74 -11.40 32.41 4.90
CA THR A 74 -10.37 32.42 5.95
C THR A 74 -10.46 31.24 6.90
N THR A 75 -11.63 30.62 7.03
CA THR A 75 -11.85 29.42 7.84
C THR A 75 -12.39 28.30 6.96
N CYS A 76 -11.56 27.28 6.70
CA CYS A 76 -11.95 26.12 5.90
C CYS A 76 -11.64 24.81 6.63
N SER A 77 -12.59 23.86 6.62
CA SER A 77 -12.41 22.51 7.14
C SER A 77 -12.94 21.46 6.13
N PRO A 78 -12.19 20.38 5.84
CA PRO A 78 -10.94 19.97 6.48
C PRO A 78 -9.71 20.68 5.86
N SER A 79 -8.82 21.23 6.70
CA SER A 79 -7.53 21.72 6.21
C SER A 79 -6.63 20.54 5.86
N PRO A 80 -6.00 20.51 4.69
CA PRO A 80 -4.98 19.51 4.39
C PRO A 80 -3.80 19.75 5.34
N ASP A 81 -3.47 18.76 6.16
CA ASP A 81 -2.33 18.84 7.06
C ASP A 81 -1.05 18.99 6.23
N LEU A 82 -0.28 20.06 6.49
CA LEU A 82 0.99 20.36 5.80
C LEU A 82 2.06 19.26 6.01
N ASP A 83 1.87 18.40 7.02
CA ASP A 83 2.76 17.29 7.33
C ASP A 83 2.37 15.99 6.60
N SER A 84 1.31 15.95 5.79
CA SER A 84 0.85 14.72 5.13
C SER A 84 1.75 14.28 3.95
N ALA A 85 1.73 13.00 3.58
CA ALA A 85 2.57 12.49 2.49
C ALA A 85 2.18 13.03 1.10
N SER A 86 1.04 13.72 0.99
CA SER A 86 0.51 14.38 -0.20
C SER A 86 0.17 15.85 0.11
N SER A 87 0.37 16.77 -0.82
CA SER A 87 0.00 18.18 -0.62
C SER A 87 -1.17 18.59 -1.52
N CYS A 88 -1.62 19.85 -1.44
CA CYS A 88 -2.58 20.40 -2.41
C CYS A 88 -2.04 20.37 -3.85
N GLU A 89 -0.73 20.52 -3.99
CA GLU A 89 -0.05 20.65 -5.26
C GLU A 89 0.34 19.27 -5.82
N ASN A 90 0.80 18.35 -4.96
CA ASN A 90 1.49 17.14 -5.38
C ASN A 90 0.96 15.87 -4.70
N ILE A 91 0.99 14.74 -5.41
CA ILE A 91 0.67 13.41 -4.85
C ILE A 91 1.66 13.05 -3.75
N LEU A 92 2.96 13.36 -3.97
CA LEU A 92 4.03 13.24 -3.00
C LEU A 92 4.44 14.65 -2.53
N ALA A 93 4.15 14.98 -1.27
CA ALA A 93 4.31 16.32 -0.72
C ALA A 93 5.76 16.83 -0.74
N HIS A 94 6.73 15.94 -0.54
CA HIS A 94 8.13 16.32 -0.35
C HIS A 94 9.04 15.80 -1.47
N THR A 95 9.98 16.63 -1.91
CA THR A 95 11.02 16.24 -2.88
C THR A 95 11.80 15.01 -2.44
N THR A 96 12.03 14.83 -1.14
CA THR A 96 12.70 13.65 -0.59
C THR A 96 11.93 12.36 -0.89
N LEU A 97 10.60 12.39 -0.75
CA LEU A 97 9.74 11.23 -1.08
C LEU A 97 9.76 10.94 -2.58
N GLN A 98 9.68 11.98 -3.40
CA GLN A 98 9.74 11.86 -4.86
C GLN A 98 11.05 11.18 -5.31
N LEU A 99 12.20 11.63 -4.80
CA LEU A 99 13.49 11.02 -5.08
C LEU A 99 13.58 9.57 -4.58
N ALA A 100 13.12 9.31 -3.35
CA ALA A 100 13.16 7.97 -2.76
C ALA A 100 12.33 6.97 -3.59
N VAL A 101 11.13 7.35 -4.04
CA VAL A 101 10.26 6.50 -4.87
C VAL A 101 10.97 6.09 -6.15
N TRP A 102 11.58 7.04 -6.88
CA TRP A 102 12.30 6.72 -8.12
C TRP A 102 13.51 5.83 -7.88
N ILE A 103 14.30 6.09 -6.83
CA ILE A 103 15.48 5.28 -6.49
C ILE A 103 15.07 3.84 -6.17
N MET A 104 14.08 3.66 -5.27
CA MET A 104 13.62 2.33 -4.88
C MET A 104 12.95 1.59 -6.04
N ALA A 105 12.15 2.29 -6.86
CA ALA A 105 11.51 1.72 -8.03
C ALA A 105 12.54 1.13 -9.01
N ILE A 106 13.55 1.92 -9.38
CA ILE A 106 14.58 1.49 -10.34
C ILE A 106 15.43 0.36 -9.75
N ALA A 107 15.85 0.48 -8.49
CA ALA A 107 16.65 -0.55 -7.82
C ALA A 107 15.89 -1.89 -7.73
N ALA A 108 14.64 -1.86 -7.28
CA ALA A 108 13.79 -3.05 -7.20
C ALA A 108 13.49 -3.63 -8.59
N PHE A 109 13.21 -2.80 -9.59
CA PHE A 109 12.91 -3.26 -10.95
C PHE A 109 14.10 -4.01 -11.57
N ILE A 110 15.28 -3.39 -11.55
CA ILE A 110 16.51 -3.98 -12.12
C ILE A 110 16.94 -5.21 -11.33
N GLY A 111 17.03 -5.09 -10.00
CA GLY A 111 17.51 -6.16 -9.14
C GLY A 111 16.67 -7.43 -9.26
N ASN A 112 15.33 -7.30 -9.24
CA ASN A 112 14.46 -8.46 -9.33
C ASN A 112 14.44 -9.09 -10.74
N ILE A 113 14.55 -8.30 -11.82
CA ILE A 113 14.75 -8.85 -13.17
C ILE A 113 16.05 -9.66 -13.26
N MET A 114 17.15 -9.12 -12.71
CA MET A 114 18.43 -9.81 -12.69
C MET A 114 18.37 -11.14 -11.93
N VAL A 115 17.69 -11.19 -10.79
CA VAL A 115 17.47 -12.44 -10.03
C VAL A 115 16.73 -13.47 -10.87
N ILE A 116 15.64 -13.07 -11.54
CA ILE A 116 14.85 -13.97 -12.40
C ILE A 116 15.69 -14.48 -13.59
N ALA A 117 16.48 -13.60 -14.22
CA ALA A 117 17.34 -13.95 -15.34
C ALA A 117 18.47 -14.90 -14.92
N ASN A 118 19.14 -14.61 -13.79
CA ASN A 118 20.26 -15.40 -13.29
C ASN A 118 19.82 -16.81 -12.87
N ASN A 119 18.68 -16.94 -12.17
CA ASN A 119 18.14 -18.25 -11.81
C ASN A 119 17.82 -19.11 -13.04
N ARG A 120 17.37 -18.51 -14.15
CA ARG A 120 17.13 -19.27 -15.40
C ARG A 120 18.41 -19.69 -16.13
N SER A 121 19.48 -18.91 -16.02
CA SER A 121 20.73 -19.11 -16.76
C SER A 121 21.70 -20.05 -16.05
N ASP A 122 21.75 -20.02 -14.71
CA ASP A 122 22.76 -20.75 -13.95
C ASP A 122 22.32 -22.19 -13.62
N LYS A 123 22.57 -23.11 -14.57
CA LYS A 123 22.35 -24.56 -14.39
C LYS A 123 23.36 -25.24 -13.44
N THR A 124 24.35 -24.51 -12.91
CA THR A 124 25.43 -25.09 -12.10
C THR A 124 25.17 -25.03 -10.58
N ARG A 125 24.10 -24.34 -10.17
CA ARG A 125 23.77 -24.10 -8.76
C ARG A 125 23.30 -25.38 -8.05
N LYS A 126 23.87 -25.68 -6.88
CA LYS A 126 23.51 -26.82 -6.01
C LYS A 126 22.22 -26.63 -5.19
N THR A 127 21.43 -25.59 -5.49
CA THR A 127 20.19 -25.29 -4.77
C THR A 127 19.05 -26.21 -5.21
N SER A 128 18.11 -26.53 -4.30
CA SER A 128 16.97 -27.38 -4.67
C SER A 128 16.04 -26.64 -5.64
N LYS A 129 15.46 -27.35 -6.61
CA LYS A 129 14.49 -26.78 -7.58
C LYS A 129 13.30 -26.10 -6.90
N ALA A 130 12.86 -26.63 -5.76
CA ALA A 130 11.77 -26.04 -4.99
C ALA A 130 12.15 -24.66 -4.42
N THR A 131 13.38 -24.54 -3.92
CA THR A 131 13.92 -23.30 -3.35
C THR A 131 14.10 -22.22 -4.41
N GLU A 132 14.67 -22.59 -5.56
CA GLU A 132 14.83 -21.69 -6.70
C GLU A 132 13.48 -21.17 -7.20
N LEU A 133 12.47 -22.05 -7.23
CA LEU A 133 11.11 -21.67 -7.61
C LEU A 133 10.52 -20.63 -6.64
N VAL A 134 10.69 -20.79 -5.33
CA VAL A 134 10.18 -19.82 -4.34
C VAL A 134 10.92 -18.49 -4.43
N PHE A 135 12.25 -18.48 -4.54
CA PHE A 135 13.02 -17.23 -4.72
C PHE A 135 12.65 -16.49 -6.01
N THR A 136 12.41 -17.22 -7.09
CA THR A 136 11.96 -16.61 -8.36
C THR A 136 10.57 -15.99 -8.23
N ASN A 137 9.67 -16.61 -7.46
CA ASN A 137 8.34 -16.04 -7.19
C ASN A 137 8.40 -14.84 -6.23
N LEU A 138 9.34 -14.82 -5.27
CA LEU A 138 9.59 -13.65 -4.44
C LEU A 138 10.09 -12.47 -5.27
N ALA A 139 11.06 -12.70 -6.16
CA ALA A 139 11.52 -11.68 -7.11
C ALA A 139 10.39 -11.20 -8.03
N LEU A 140 9.50 -12.10 -8.49
CA LEU A 140 8.31 -11.71 -9.25
C LEU A 140 7.37 -10.81 -8.44
N SER A 141 7.14 -11.14 -7.17
CA SER A 141 6.31 -10.33 -6.27
C SER A 141 6.90 -8.93 -6.06
N ASP A 142 8.19 -8.85 -5.74
CA ASP A 142 8.91 -7.58 -5.53
C ASP A 142 9.00 -6.74 -6.82
N PHE A 143 9.07 -7.40 -7.98
CA PHE A 143 8.97 -6.73 -9.27
C PHE A 143 7.59 -6.05 -9.45
N LEU A 144 6.48 -6.66 -9.01
CA LEU A 144 5.16 -6.02 -9.04
C LEU A 144 5.12 -4.76 -8.15
N MET A 145 5.80 -4.77 -6.99
CA MET A 145 5.94 -3.57 -6.14
C MET A 145 6.66 -2.44 -6.89
N SER A 146 7.71 -2.78 -7.65
CA SER A 146 8.44 -1.78 -8.44
C SER A 146 7.58 -1.13 -9.52
N ILE A 147 6.70 -1.89 -10.19
CA ILE A 147 5.74 -1.35 -11.16
C ILE A 147 4.75 -0.41 -10.46
N TYR A 148 4.25 -0.80 -9.28
CA TYR A 148 3.41 0.07 -8.46
C TYR A 148 4.10 1.42 -8.16
N LEU A 149 5.36 1.40 -7.70
CA LEU A 149 6.11 2.63 -7.43
C LEU A 149 6.32 3.49 -8.67
N ILE A 150 6.57 2.88 -9.83
CA ILE A 150 6.68 3.60 -11.10
C ILE A 150 5.36 4.30 -11.43
N ILE A 151 4.21 3.64 -11.23
CA ILE A 151 2.89 4.25 -11.44
C ILE A 151 2.71 5.47 -10.52
N ILE A 152 3.07 5.36 -9.24
CA ILE A 152 2.98 6.50 -8.32
C ILE A 152 3.93 7.63 -8.71
N GLY A 153 5.18 7.32 -9.10
CA GLY A 153 6.15 8.32 -9.56
C GLY A 153 5.73 9.04 -10.84
N ILE A 154 5.12 8.33 -11.79
CA ILE A 154 4.53 8.93 -13.00
C ILE A 154 3.30 9.76 -12.65
N GLY A 155 2.43 9.26 -11.78
CA GLY A 155 1.27 9.99 -11.28
C GLY A 155 1.68 11.33 -10.67
N ASP A 156 2.66 11.33 -9.75
CA ASP A 156 3.19 12.55 -9.13
C ASP A 156 3.70 13.54 -10.18
N PHE A 157 4.41 13.07 -11.20
CA PHE A 157 4.89 13.91 -12.28
C PHE A 157 3.75 14.52 -13.13
N VAL A 158 2.70 13.74 -13.44
CA VAL A 158 1.58 14.19 -14.26
C VAL A 158 0.67 15.18 -13.54
N TYR A 159 0.41 14.95 -12.25
CA TYR A 159 -0.50 15.78 -11.45
C TYR A 159 0.20 16.86 -10.63
N ARG A 160 1.50 17.07 -10.88
CA ARG A 160 2.32 18.09 -10.24
C ARG A 160 1.68 19.48 -10.32
N ASP A 161 1.69 20.18 -9.20
CA ASP A 161 1.14 21.53 -8.99
C ASP A 161 -0.37 21.68 -9.23
N ARG A 162 -1.11 20.58 -9.42
CA ARG A 162 -2.55 20.59 -9.72
C ARG A 162 -3.35 19.46 -9.07
N TYR A 163 -2.73 18.72 -8.15
CA TYR A 163 -3.31 17.50 -7.62
C TYR A 163 -4.69 17.69 -6.95
N ALA A 164 -4.89 18.76 -6.18
CA ALA A 164 -6.16 19.02 -5.48
C ALA A 164 -7.37 19.20 -6.43
N HIS A 165 -7.15 19.80 -7.60
CA HIS A 165 -8.19 19.95 -8.62
C HIS A 165 -8.50 18.63 -9.31
N ASN A 166 -7.47 17.81 -9.55
CA ASN A 166 -7.56 16.57 -10.31
C ASN A 166 -7.59 15.31 -9.44
N THR A 167 -7.89 15.42 -8.15
CA THR A 167 -7.86 14.27 -7.22
C THR A 167 -8.80 13.15 -7.65
N GLU A 168 -10.06 13.47 -7.97
CA GLU A 168 -11.02 12.43 -8.42
C GLU A 168 -10.66 11.85 -9.79
N GLU A 169 -10.05 12.64 -10.68
CA GLU A 169 -9.56 12.16 -11.98
C GLU A 169 -8.47 11.10 -11.78
N TRP A 170 -7.49 11.38 -10.91
CA TRP A 170 -6.44 10.43 -10.55
C TRP A 170 -7.02 9.18 -9.88
N LEU A 171 -7.85 9.35 -8.86
CA LEU A 171 -8.34 8.23 -8.04
C LEU A 171 -9.37 7.35 -8.76
N ARG A 172 -10.08 7.85 -9.78
CA ARG A 172 -10.97 7.02 -10.63
C ARG A 172 -10.25 6.42 -11.84
N SER A 173 -9.01 6.84 -12.11
CA SER A 173 -8.24 6.36 -13.25
C SER A 173 -8.01 4.84 -13.17
N PRO A 174 -7.97 4.14 -14.33
CA PRO A 174 -7.56 2.75 -14.38
C PRO A 174 -6.15 2.53 -13.80
N THR A 175 -5.25 3.51 -13.92
CA THR A 175 -3.88 3.42 -13.39
C THR A 175 -3.86 3.33 -11.86
N CYS A 176 -4.71 4.08 -11.14
CA CYS A 176 -4.80 3.99 -9.69
C CYS A 176 -5.44 2.66 -9.24
N VAL A 177 -6.45 2.18 -9.96
CA VAL A 177 -7.04 0.85 -9.71
C VAL A 177 -6.00 -0.27 -9.89
N ILE A 178 -5.22 -0.22 -10.97
CA ILE A 178 -4.12 -1.16 -11.22
C ILE A 178 -3.05 -1.04 -10.14
N ALA A 179 -2.66 0.17 -9.74
CA ALA A 179 -1.71 0.40 -8.66
C ALA A 179 -2.19 -0.26 -7.34
N SER A 180 -3.47 -0.12 -7.01
CA SER A 180 -4.08 -0.73 -5.83
C SER A 180 -4.04 -2.28 -5.87
N PHE A 181 -4.28 -2.87 -7.05
CA PHE A 181 -4.13 -4.31 -7.23
C PHE A 181 -2.68 -4.76 -7.04
N LEU A 182 -1.72 -4.04 -7.63
CA LEU A 182 -0.30 -4.37 -7.61
C LEU A 182 0.28 -4.30 -6.20
N ILE A 183 0.04 -3.22 -5.46
CA ILE A 183 0.56 -3.06 -4.10
C ILE A 183 0.04 -4.16 -3.16
N CYS A 184 -1.27 -4.46 -3.21
CA CYS A 184 -1.90 -5.46 -2.34
C CYS A 184 -1.46 -6.89 -2.70
N THR A 185 -1.37 -7.20 -3.99
CA THR A 185 -0.94 -8.51 -4.46
C THR A 185 0.53 -8.73 -4.13
N SER A 186 1.40 -7.76 -4.44
CA SER A 186 2.84 -7.85 -4.18
C SER A 186 3.14 -8.01 -2.69
N SER A 187 2.57 -7.17 -1.84
CA SER A 187 2.79 -7.27 -0.40
C SER A 187 2.36 -8.62 0.18
N LEU A 188 1.15 -9.08 -0.12
CA LEU A 188 0.65 -10.34 0.41
C LEU A 188 1.41 -11.56 -0.13
N MET A 189 1.75 -11.55 -1.43
CA MET A 189 2.54 -12.62 -2.03
C MET A 189 3.97 -12.66 -1.46
N SER A 190 4.63 -11.52 -1.22
CA SER A 190 5.98 -11.50 -0.64
C SER A 190 5.99 -12.11 0.77
N VAL A 191 5.01 -11.79 1.62
CA VAL A 191 4.88 -12.40 2.97
C VAL A 191 4.61 -13.91 2.87
N LEU A 192 3.75 -14.35 1.94
CA LEU A 192 3.52 -15.79 1.70
C LEU A 192 4.78 -16.50 1.18
N MET A 193 5.59 -15.86 0.34
CA MET A 193 6.86 -16.41 -0.11
C MET A 193 7.82 -16.58 1.06
N MET A 194 7.91 -15.61 1.98
CA MET A 194 8.74 -15.75 3.18
C MET A 194 8.31 -16.95 4.05
N LEU A 195 7.00 -17.15 4.21
CA LEU A 195 6.47 -18.34 4.89
C LEU A 195 6.86 -19.63 4.17
N PHE A 196 6.73 -19.67 2.85
CA PHE A 196 7.10 -20.85 2.04
C PHE A 196 8.62 -21.11 2.06
N ILE A 197 9.46 -20.07 2.08
CA ILE A 197 10.91 -20.21 2.32
C ILE A 197 11.14 -20.84 3.70
N GLY A 198 10.46 -20.35 4.74
CA GLY A 198 10.54 -20.90 6.09
C GLY A 198 10.17 -22.39 6.15
N ILE A 199 9.07 -22.78 5.50
CA ILE A 199 8.63 -24.18 5.41
C ILE A 199 9.64 -25.03 4.62
N ASP A 200 10.10 -24.56 3.46
CA ASP A 200 11.08 -25.28 2.64
C ASP A 200 12.36 -25.54 3.42
N ARG A 201 12.92 -24.50 4.07
CA ARG A 201 14.11 -24.62 4.91
C ARG A 201 13.90 -25.59 6.07
N TYR A 202 12.81 -25.43 6.81
CA TYR A 202 12.49 -26.32 7.92
C TYR A 202 12.41 -27.78 7.46
N THR A 203 11.71 -28.06 6.37
CA THR A 203 11.55 -29.44 5.87
C THR A 203 12.86 -30.05 5.36
N ILE A 204 13.79 -29.26 4.82
CA ILE A 204 15.10 -29.77 4.38
C ILE A 204 15.97 -30.09 5.59
N THR A 205 15.88 -29.29 6.65
CA THR A 205 16.67 -29.48 7.87
C THR A 205 16.11 -30.58 8.77
N SER A 206 14.79 -30.75 8.85
CA SER A 206 14.16 -31.77 9.70
C SER A 206 14.10 -33.15 9.05
N ASP A 207 13.93 -33.22 7.73
CA ASP A 207 13.89 -34.47 6.97
C ASP A 207 14.79 -34.38 5.71
N PRO A 208 16.09 -34.71 5.85
CA PRO A 208 17.05 -34.65 4.76
C PRO A 208 16.84 -35.75 3.70
N PHE A 209 16.04 -36.78 3.98
CA PHE A 209 15.82 -37.90 3.05
C PHE A 209 14.51 -37.77 2.24
N ALA A 210 13.65 -36.80 2.57
CA ALA A 210 12.44 -36.53 1.78
C ALA A 210 12.76 -36.20 0.31
N SER A 211 12.09 -36.91 -0.60
CA SER A 211 12.32 -36.79 -2.04
C SER A 211 12.18 -35.35 -2.56
N SER A 212 13.23 -34.89 -3.24
CA SER A 212 13.32 -33.54 -3.82
C SER A 212 12.19 -33.26 -4.82
N ASP A 213 11.83 -34.25 -5.64
CA ASP A 213 10.78 -34.12 -6.66
C ASP A 213 9.37 -33.96 -6.06
N THR A 214 9.06 -34.67 -4.98
CA THR A 214 7.76 -34.53 -4.30
C THR A 214 7.66 -33.14 -3.65
N ARG A 215 8.76 -32.65 -3.07
CA ARG A 215 8.83 -31.29 -2.50
C ARG A 215 8.59 -30.24 -3.57
N TYR A 216 9.25 -30.35 -4.73
CA TYR A 216 9.03 -29.45 -5.86
C TYR A 216 7.59 -29.45 -6.36
N LYS A 217 6.97 -30.63 -6.55
CA LYS A 217 5.57 -30.76 -6.97
C LYS A 217 4.62 -30.07 -5.97
N ARG A 218 4.81 -30.33 -4.67
CA ARG A 218 4.01 -29.70 -3.61
C ARG A 218 4.16 -28.19 -3.61
N THR A 219 5.40 -27.69 -3.64
CA THR A 219 5.68 -26.24 -3.65
C THR A 219 5.06 -25.57 -4.88
N LYS A 220 5.17 -26.19 -6.07
CA LYS A 220 4.55 -25.66 -7.29
C LYS A 220 3.03 -25.55 -7.17
N ILE A 221 2.36 -26.58 -6.64
CA ILE A 221 0.91 -26.57 -6.41
C ILE A 221 0.53 -25.45 -5.43
N LEU A 222 1.23 -25.35 -4.29
CA LEU A 222 0.98 -24.30 -3.29
C LEU A 222 1.18 -22.89 -3.85
N LEU A 223 2.16 -22.68 -4.73
CA LEU A 223 2.41 -21.39 -5.37
C LEU A 223 1.27 -21.00 -6.33
N VAL A 224 0.84 -21.93 -7.19
CA VAL A 224 -0.28 -21.68 -8.11
C VAL A 224 -1.56 -21.36 -7.34
N LEU A 225 -1.85 -22.13 -6.28
CA LEU A 225 -2.99 -21.87 -5.41
C LEU A 225 -2.85 -20.53 -4.67
N GLY A 226 -1.65 -20.19 -4.18
CA GLY A 226 -1.37 -18.91 -3.52
C GLY A 226 -1.66 -17.72 -4.44
N TRP A 227 -1.12 -17.74 -5.67
CA TRP A 227 -1.38 -16.68 -6.66
C TRP A 227 -2.86 -16.56 -7.01
N LEU A 228 -3.56 -17.68 -7.19
CA LEU A 228 -4.99 -17.68 -7.48
C LEU A 228 -5.79 -17.10 -6.32
N LEU A 229 -5.54 -17.58 -5.10
CA LEU A 229 -6.27 -17.15 -3.90
C LEU A 229 -6.03 -15.67 -3.59
N VAL A 230 -4.76 -15.21 -3.63
CA VAL A 230 -4.43 -13.80 -3.43
C VAL A 230 -5.02 -12.94 -4.55
N GLY A 231 -4.89 -13.38 -5.81
CA GLY A 231 -5.45 -12.66 -6.94
C GLY A 231 -6.96 -12.48 -6.85
N VAL A 232 -7.69 -13.50 -6.39
CA VAL A 232 -9.15 -13.40 -6.13
C VAL A 232 -9.44 -12.52 -4.92
N PHE A 233 -8.75 -12.76 -3.80
CA PHE A 233 -8.96 -12.02 -2.54
C PHE A 233 -8.73 -10.51 -2.70
N VAL A 234 -7.68 -10.12 -3.41
CA VAL A 234 -7.36 -8.72 -3.74
C VAL A 234 -8.23 -8.21 -4.90
N GLY A 235 -8.47 -9.05 -5.90
CA GLY A 235 -9.21 -8.67 -7.11
C GLY A 235 -10.65 -8.26 -6.85
N ILE A 236 -11.35 -8.92 -5.91
CA ILE A 236 -12.77 -8.63 -5.60
C ILE A 236 -12.98 -7.16 -5.18
N PRO A 237 -12.36 -6.64 -4.10
CA PRO A 237 -12.59 -5.25 -3.68
C PRO A 237 -12.03 -4.23 -4.67
N VAL A 238 -10.94 -4.54 -5.38
CA VAL A 238 -10.37 -3.65 -6.40
C VAL A 238 -11.31 -3.54 -7.59
N PHE A 239 -11.87 -4.66 -8.07
CA PHE A 239 -12.87 -4.66 -9.14
C PHE A 239 -14.12 -3.88 -8.75
N MET A 240 -14.61 -4.06 -7.52
CA MET A 240 -15.74 -3.29 -7.00
C MET A 240 -15.46 -1.78 -6.89
N SER A 241 -14.18 -1.38 -6.82
CA SER A 241 -13.77 0.02 -6.73
C SER A 241 -13.75 0.76 -8.07
N ILE A 242 -13.90 0.05 -9.20
CA ILE A 242 -13.82 0.64 -10.54
C ILE A 242 -14.90 1.69 -10.73
N ASN A 243 -14.48 2.91 -11.09
CA ASN A 243 -15.34 4.06 -11.35
C ASN A 243 -16.33 4.38 -10.21
N GLN A 244 -15.95 4.05 -8.97
CA GLN A 244 -16.75 4.37 -7.79
C GLN A 244 -16.32 5.72 -7.16
N PRO A 245 -17.24 6.42 -6.49
CA PRO A 245 -16.91 7.55 -5.63
C PRO A 245 -16.06 7.13 -4.42
N GLY A 246 -15.46 8.11 -3.74
CA GLY A 246 -14.49 7.90 -2.66
C GLY A 246 -14.96 6.98 -1.53
N ASP A 247 -16.20 7.11 -1.08
CA ASP A 247 -16.78 6.29 -0.01
C ASP A 247 -16.98 4.82 -0.41
N ARG A 248 -17.02 4.52 -1.71
CA ARG A 248 -17.29 3.19 -2.28
C ARG A 248 -16.09 2.58 -3.01
N ARG A 249 -14.87 3.02 -2.70
CA ARG A 249 -13.63 2.43 -3.23
C ARG A 249 -12.66 2.06 -2.11
N LEU A 250 -11.84 1.03 -2.35
CA LEU A 250 -10.93 0.43 -1.37
C LEU A 250 -9.94 1.42 -0.76
N TYR A 251 -9.40 2.31 -1.59
CA TYR A 251 -8.37 3.28 -1.22
C TYR A 251 -8.94 4.66 -0.87
N GLN A 252 -10.26 4.81 -0.74
CA GLN A 252 -10.97 6.05 -0.39
C GLN A 252 -10.38 7.34 -0.98
N LEU A 253 -9.55 8.05 -0.23
CA LEU A 253 -8.89 9.31 -0.64
C LEU A 253 -7.35 9.20 -0.55
N SER A 254 -6.80 7.99 -0.43
CA SER A 254 -5.36 7.76 -0.41
C SER A 254 -4.76 8.08 -1.79
N SER A 255 -3.93 9.13 -1.85
CA SER A 255 -3.24 9.60 -3.07
C SER A 255 -2.35 8.53 -3.71
N ILE A 256 -1.89 7.57 -2.91
CA ILE A 256 -1.04 6.45 -3.35
C ILE A 256 -1.81 5.16 -3.65
N CYS A 257 -3.15 5.22 -3.73
CA CYS A 257 -4.00 4.08 -4.11
C CYS A 257 -3.90 2.87 -3.16
N SER A 258 -3.42 3.08 -1.93
CA SER A 258 -3.34 2.06 -0.88
C SER A 258 -4.69 1.89 -0.17
N PRO A 259 -5.04 0.67 0.31
CA PRO A 259 -6.25 0.45 1.10
C PRO A 259 -6.32 1.40 2.30
N SER A 260 -7.41 2.15 2.42
CA SER A 260 -7.61 3.10 3.52
C SER A 260 -9.07 3.34 3.88
N ASN A 261 -10.02 2.74 3.15
CA ASN A 261 -11.43 2.93 3.41
C ASN A 261 -11.89 2.11 4.62
N LEU A 262 -11.99 2.80 5.77
CA LEU A 262 -12.57 2.23 7.00
C LEU A 262 -14.00 2.71 7.24
N SER A 263 -14.52 3.63 6.43
CA SER A 263 -15.87 4.16 6.55
C SER A 263 -16.92 3.15 6.06
N ASP A 264 -16.61 2.42 4.99
CA ASP A 264 -17.46 1.35 4.48
C ASP A 264 -17.17 0.01 5.16
N ARG A 265 -18.23 -0.70 5.58
CA ARG A 265 -18.11 -1.94 6.37
C ARG A 265 -17.43 -3.08 5.60
N PHE A 266 -17.66 -3.17 4.29
CA PHE A 266 -17.06 -4.21 3.47
C PHE A 266 -15.56 -3.96 3.29
N TYR A 267 -15.18 -2.73 2.92
CA TYR A 267 -13.76 -2.36 2.76
C TYR A 267 -12.99 -2.37 4.07
N ALA A 268 -13.61 -1.94 5.18
CA ALA A 268 -13.02 -2.03 6.51
C ALA A 268 -12.74 -3.49 6.89
N SER A 269 -13.73 -4.37 6.74
CA SER A 269 -13.60 -5.80 7.06
C SER A 269 -12.54 -6.49 6.20
N TRP A 270 -12.48 -6.15 4.91
CA TRP A 270 -11.44 -6.64 4.02
C TRP A 270 -10.05 -6.15 4.43
N THR A 271 -9.89 -4.85 4.73
CA THR A 271 -8.61 -4.25 5.12
C THR A 271 -8.09 -4.86 6.42
N ILE A 272 -8.99 -5.06 7.41
CA ILE A 272 -8.66 -5.76 8.66
C ILE A 272 -8.22 -7.20 8.37
N SER A 273 -8.96 -7.93 7.53
CA SER A 273 -8.62 -9.31 7.15
C SER A 273 -7.26 -9.39 6.46
N PHE A 274 -6.98 -8.46 5.55
CA PHE A 274 -5.70 -8.35 4.85
C PHE A 274 -4.52 -8.14 5.82
N VAL A 275 -4.66 -7.27 6.82
CA VAL A 275 -3.63 -7.07 7.86
C VAL A 275 -3.48 -8.31 8.74
N VAL A 276 -4.59 -8.93 9.17
CA VAL A 276 -4.58 -10.12 10.03
C VAL A 276 -3.91 -11.30 9.33
N ILE A 277 -4.21 -11.55 8.05
CA ILE A 277 -3.59 -12.63 7.28
C ILE A 277 -2.07 -12.44 7.23
N GLN A 278 -1.60 -11.22 6.99
CA GLN A 278 -0.16 -10.92 6.97
C GLN A 278 0.48 -11.15 8.33
N LEU A 279 -0.12 -10.65 9.41
CA LEU A 279 0.36 -10.85 10.78
C LEU A 279 0.47 -12.34 11.13
N LEU A 280 -0.54 -13.14 10.79
CA LEU A 280 -0.53 -14.59 11.02
C LEU A 280 0.61 -15.26 10.24
N CYS A 281 0.83 -14.89 8.97
CA CYS A 281 1.93 -15.41 8.17
C CYS A 281 3.30 -15.06 8.78
N TRP A 282 3.45 -13.85 9.32
CA TRP A 282 4.65 -13.43 10.03
C TRP A 282 4.89 -14.23 11.32
N ILE A 283 3.85 -14.42 12.14
CA ILE A 283 3.94 -15.23 13.36
C ILE A 283 4.35 -16.66 13.03
N LEU A 284 3.75 -17.26 11.99
CA LEU A 284 4.11 -18.61 11.53
C LEU A 284 5.55 -18.67 11.01
N THR A 285 5.98 -17.68 10.24
CA THR A 285 7.35 -17.58 9.72
C THR A 285 8.36 -17.49 10.86
N LEU A 286 8.09 -16.63 11.85
CA LEU A 286 8.92 -16.48 13.05
C LEU A 286 8.99 -17.79 13.85
N ALA A 287 7.85 -18.46 14.06
CA ALA A 287 7.81 -19.73 14.78
C ALA A 287 8.60 -20.85 14.06
N LEU A 288 8.47 -20.95 12.73
CA LEU A 288 9.25 -21.90 11.92
C LEU A 288 10.75 -21.58 11.96
N TYR A 289 11.10 -20.30 11.92
CA TYR A 289 12.47 -19.85 12.01
C TYR A 289 13.09 -20.16 13.38
N LEU A 290 12.40 -19.88 14.49
CA LEU A 290 12.87 -20.23 15.84
C LEU A 290 13.11 -21.75 16.00
N LYS A 291 12.21 -22.57 15.42
CA LYS A 291 12.39 -24.03 15.35
C LYS A 291 13.63 -24.39 14.52
N LEU A 292 13.81 -23.78 13.35
CA LEU A 292 14.98 -23.99 12.48
C LEU A 292 16.29 -23.69 13.21
N VAL A 293 16.40 -22.53 13.86
CA VAL A 293 17.59 -22.13 14.63
C VAL A 293 17.86 -23.10 15.78
N THR A 294 16.82 -23.55 16.47
CA THR A 294 16.96 -24.51 17.58
C THR A 294 17.52 -25.84 17.08
N ILE A 295 17.03 -26.35 15.94
CA ILE A 295 17.53 -27.59 15.34
C ILE A 295 18.98 -27.41 14.92
N VAL A 296 19.30 -26.35 14.16
CA VAL A 296 20.66 -26.09 13.68
C VAL A 296 21.65 -25.95 14.84
N SER A 297 21.27 -25.24 15.91
CA SER A 297 22.12 -25.05 17.09
C SER A 297 22.39 -26.36 17.83
N LYS A 298 21.40 -27.26 17.92
CA LYS A 298 21.59 -28.60 18.49
C LYS A 298 22.50 -29.46 17.61
N THR A 299 22.26 -29.48 16.30
CA THR A 299 23.04 -30.30 15.34
C THR A 299 24.50 -29.85 15.23
N GLN A 300 24.79 -28.54 15.36
CA GLN A 300 26.17 -28.04 15.38
C GLN A 300 26.96 -28.47 16.62
N ARG A 301 26.31 -28.53 17.79
CA ARG A 301 26.97 -29.01 19.02
C ARG A 301 27.38 -30.48 18.92
N SER A 302 26.62 -31.28 18.15
CA SER A 302 26.91 -32.71 17.95
C SER A 302 27.91 -33.01 16.84
N VAL A 303 28.06 -32.15 15.82
CA VAL A 303 28.93 -32.41 14.65
C VAL A 303 29.57 -31.12 14.12
N ARG A 304 30.92 -31.04 14.15
CA ARG A 304 31.72 -29.95 13.54
C ARG A 304 32.28 -30.40 12.20
N SER A 305 31.65 -30.01 11.08
CA SER A 305 32.18 -30.23 9.73
C SER A 305 32.12 -28.95 8.87
N SER A 306 32.95 -28.86 7.84
CA SER A 306 32.98 -27.71 6.91
C SER A 306 31.72 -27.59 6.04
N ALA A 307 31.00 -28.69 5.81
CA ALA A 307 29.69 -28.67 5.16
C ALA A 307 28.63 -28.01 6.07
N GLN A 308 28.71 -28.24 7.39
CA GLN A 308 27.79 -27.70 8.39
C GLN A 308 28.00 -26.19 8.62
N SER A 309 29.23 -25.68 8.51
CA SER A 309 29.50 -24.23 8.60
C SER A 309 28.89 -23.47 7.42
N ARG A 310 28.85 -24.08 6.23
CA ARG A 310 28.20 -23.49 5.04
C ARG A 310 26.67 -23.44 5.17
N SER A 311 26.03 -24.47 5.72
CA SER A 311 24.59 -24.43 6.01
C SER A 311 24.23 -23.39 7.08
N PHE A 312 25.11 -23.15 8.05
CA PHE A 312 24.93 -22.12 9.07
C PHE A 312 25.06 -20.70 8.49
N ALA A 313 26.04 -20.46 7.61
CA ALA A 313 26.17 -19.18 6.91
C ALA A 313 24.93 -18.87 6.03
N VAL A 314 24.36 -19.89 5.37
CA VAL A 314 23.10 -19.76 4.63
C VAL A 314 21.92 -19.45 5.56
N ALA A 315 21.84 -20.11 6.72
CA ALA A 315 20.80 -19.82 7.72
C ALA A 315 20.90 -18.38 8.26
N ILE A 316 22.11 -17.84 8.51
CA ILE A 316 22.33 -16.45 8.92
C ILE A 316 21.86 -15.46 7.83
N ARG A 317 22.19 -15.70 6.55
CA ARG A 317 21.72 -14.84 5.45
C ARG A 317 20.19 -14.79 5.36
N ILE A 318 19.52 -15.93 5.56
CA ILE A 318 18.04 -16.02 5.60
C ILE A 318 17.47 -15.33 6.86
N SER A 319 18.22 -15.32 7.96
CA SER A 319 17.84 -14.62 9.20
C SER A 319 17.79 -13.12 8.99
N LEU A 320 18.77 -12.56 8.26
CA LEU A 320 18.79 -11.14 7.92
C LEU A 320 17.57 -10.76 7.09
N ILE A 321 17.18 -11.59 6.11
CA ILE A 321 16.00 -11.37 5.26
C ILE A 321 14.71 -11.28 6.10
N ILE A 322 14.48 -12.27 6.96
CA ILE A 322 13.27 -12.32 7.79
C ILE A 322 13.22 -11.13 8.76
N ILE A 323 14.36 -10.74 9.34
CA ILE A 323 14.44 -9.62 10.28
C ILE A 323 14.25 -8.29 9.56
N THR A 324 14.93 -8.05 8.44
CA THR A 324 14.77 -6.79 7.68
C THR A 324 13.34 -6.66 7.19
N ASP A 325 12.75 -7.75 6.73
CA ASP A 325 11.39 -7.73 6.20
C ASP A 325 10.35 -7.50 7.31
N LEU A 326 10.46 -8.21 8.45
CA LEU A 326 9.60 -7.95 9.62
C LEU A 326 9.73 -6.51 10.15
N LEU A 327 10.94 -5.97 10.20
CA LEU A 327 11.18 -4.61 10.70
C LEU A 327 10.55 -3.55 9.80
N ALA A 328 10.57 -3.72 8.48
CA ALA A 328 9.97 -2.73 7.59
C ALA A 328 8.43 -2.76 7.62
N TRP A 329 7.83 -3.90 7.98
CA TRP A 329 6.38 -4.03 8.17
C TRP A 329 5.90 -3.55 9.55
N LEU A 330 6.80 -3.47 10.54
CA LEU A 330 6.46 -3.10 11.92
C LEU A 330 5.70 -1.77 12.04
N PRO A 331 6.10 -0.66 11.36
CA PRO A 331 5.35 0.59 11.43
C PRO A 331 3.90 0.44 10.95
N VAL A 332 3.68 -0.27 9.83
CA VAL A 332 2.34 -0.50 9.27
C VAL A 332 1.45 -1.24 10.26
N TYR A 333 1.99 -2.27 10.93
CA TYR A 333 1.23 -3.02 11.92
C TYR A 333 0.90 -2.20 13.16
N ILE A 334 1.85 -1.44 13.68
CA ILE A 334 1.62 -0.55 14.83
C ILE A 334 0.50 0.44 14.48
N ILE A 335 0.56 1.10 13.33
CA ILE A 335 -0.44 2.07 12.89
C ILE A 335 -1.79 1.41 12.68
N SER A 336 -1.84 0.22 12.08
CA SER A 336 -3.08 -0.53 11.85
C SER A 336 -3.75 -0.89 13.18
N VAL A 337 -3.00 -1.36 14.16
CA VAL A 337 -3.51 -1.69 15.50
C VAL A 337 -3.98 -0.42 16.23
N MET A 338 -3.22 0.66 16.18
CA MET A 338 -3.63 1.94 16.77
C MET A 338 -4.90 2.49 16.11
N SER A 339 -5.02 2.38 14.79
CA SER A 339 -6.20 2.82 14.04
C SER A 339 -7.45 2.03 14.43
N ILE A 340 -7.32 0.72 14.64
CA ILE A 340 -8.41 -0.13 15.12
C ILE A 340 -8.78 0.22 16.57
N ALA A 341 -7.78 0.46 17.43
CA ALA A 341 -8.01 0.75 18.85
C ALA A 341 -8.61 2.14 19.11
N GLN A 342 -8.22 3.14 18.32
CA GLN A 342 -8.62 4.54 18.52
C GLN A 342 -9.76 4.98 17.58
N GLY A 343 -10.08 4.18 16.57
CA GLY A 343 -11.10 4.51 15.55
C GLY A 343 -10.68 5.65 14.61
N THR A 344 -9.47 6.18 14.74
CA THR A 344 -8.90 7.24 13.91
C THR A 344 -7.65 6.72 13.22
N LEU A 345 -7.59 6.86 11.89
CA LEU A 345 -6.45 6.42 11.09
C LEU A 345 -5.52 7.59 10.83
N ASN A 346 -4.28 7.51 11.33
CA ASN A 346 -3.25 8.47 10.97
C ASN A 346 -2.73 8.14 9.56
N ILE A 347 -3.40 8.70 8.55
CA ILE A 347 -3.13 8.47 7.12
C ILE A 347 -1.68 8.86 6.79
N PHE A 348 -1.13 9.85 7.49
CA PHE A 348 0.24 10.33 7.31
C PHE A 348 1.28 9.23 7.60
N ILE A 349 1.32 8.68 8.82
CA ILE A 349 2.35 7.68 9.17
C ILE A 349 2.19 6.43 8.28
N LEU A 350 0.93 6.09 7.93
CA LEU A 350 0.63 4.94 7.08
C LEU A 350 1.22 5.13 5.67
N GLN A 351 1.03 6.29 5.05
CA GLN A 351 1.54 6.56 3.70
C GLN A 351 3.08 6.57 3.67
N PHE A 352 3.73 7.17 4.68
CA PHE A 352 5.20 7.13 4.79
C PHE A 352 5.73 5.70 4.93
N ALA A 353 5.11 4.89 5.79
CA ALA A 353 5.49 3.49 5.95
C ALA A 353 5.30 2.69 4.66
N VAL A 354 4.18 2.91 3.95
CA VAL A 354 3.86 2.22 2.70
C VAL A 354 4.78 2.62 1.54
N ILE A 355 5.19 3.89 1.47
CA ILE A 355 6.03 4.41 0.38
C ILE A 355 7.52 4.13 0.62
N LEU A 356 7.98 4.18 1.88
CA LEU A 356 9.40 4.07 2.20
C LEU A 356 9.79 2.71 2.77
N ALA A 357 9.06 2.20 3.77
CA ALA A 357 9.51 1.01 4.50
C ALA A 357 9.23 -0.29 3.71
N ILE A 358 8.02 -0.46 3.19
CA ILE A 358 7.65 -1.69 2.45
C ILE A 358 8.51 -1.89 1.20
N PRO A 359 8.69 -0.89 0.30
CA PRO A 359 9.38 -1.12 -0.96
C PRO A 359 10.91 -1.20 -0.82
N LEU A 360 11.46 -0.72 0.30
CA LEU A 360 12.88 -0.85 0.61
C LEU A 360 13.30 -2.32 0.68
N ASN A 361 12.48 -3.19 1.26
CA ASN A 361 12.77 -4.63 1.29
C ASN A 361 12.84 -5.20 -0.12
N SER A 362 11.87 -4.87 -0.97
CA SER A 362 11.83 -5.31 -2.37
C SER A 362 13.06 -4.86 -3.16
N ALA A 363 13.66 -3.72 -2.81
CA ALA A 363 14.90 -3.22 -3.41
C ALA A 363 16.16 -3.92 -2.86
N ILE A 364 16.21 -4.23 -1.57
CA ILE A 364 17.36 -4.86 -0.91
C ILE A 364 17.42 -6.37 -1.19
N ASN A 365 16.27 -7.02 -1.27
CA ASN A 365 16.07 -8.45 -1.45
C ASN A 365 16.99 -9.08 -2.50
N PRO A 366 17.05 -8.60 -3.76
CA PRO A 366 17.98 -9.09 -4.78
C PRO A 366 19.44 -9.22 -4.33
N TYR A 367 19.95 -8.22 -3.61
CA TYR A 367 21.34 -8.16 -3.16
C TYR A 367 21.63 -9.13 -2.00
N ILE A 368 20.61 -9.59 -1.28
CA ILE A 368 20.77 -10.63 -0.26
C ILE A 368 20.72 -12.04 -0.90
N TYR A 369 20.03 -12.21 -2.03
CA TYR A 369 19.81 -13.50 -2.70
C TYR A 369 20.92 -13.93 -3.67
N THR A 370 21.60 -12.97 -4.29
CA THR A 370 22.79 -13.18 -5.13
C THR A 370 24.05 -13.23 -4.26
#